data_AF-A0A1F7UL71-F1
#
_entry.id   AF-A0A1F7UL71-F1
#
_cell.length_a   1.000
_cell.length_b   1.000
_cell.length_c   1.000
_cell.angle_alpha   90.00
_cell.angle_beta   90.00
_cell.angle_gamma   90.00
#
_symmetry.space_group_name_H-M   'P 1'
#
loop_
_entity.id
_entity.type
_entity.pdbx_description
1 polymer ?
#
loop_
_entity_poly.entity_id
_entity_poly.type
_entity_poly.pdbx_seq_one_letter_code
_entity_poly.pdbx_strand_id
1 'polypeptide(L)' 'MGSIKSLKSIKFGGWLKGVAVIGVDNKVEVHILDFNKDICGWYGEVELVKELRLLKKYKDATLLRAQIKKDIANARSILS' A
#
# COMPACT_ATOMS: atom_id res chain seq x y z
N MET A 1 16.39 9.25 1.55
CA MET A 1 16.60 7.80 1.40
C MET A 1 15.31 7.13 1.84
N GLY A 2 14.51 6.58 0.92
CA GLY A 2 13.12 6.17 1.20
C GLY A 2 12.91 4.67 1.00
N SER A 3 12.18 4.04 1.93
CA SER A 3 11.87 2.61 2.01
C SER A 3 10.36 2.35 1.89
N ILE A 4 9.93 1.25 1.27
CA ILE A 4 8.49 0.88 1.17
C ILE A 4 8.18 -0.15 2.23
N LYS A 5 7.49 0.28 3.29
CA LYS A 5 6.99 -0.59 4.36
C LYS A 5 5.56 -1.04 4.02
N SER A 6 5.23 -2.33 4.14
CA SER A 6 3.86 -2.82 3.94
C SER A 6 2.95 -2.34 5.05
N LEU A 7 1.68 -2.18 4.73
CA LEU A 7 0.63 -1.75 5.63
C LEU A 7 -0.11 -2.94 6.24
N LYS A 8 -0.27 -2.95 7.55
CA LYS A 8 -1.48 -3.43 8.21
C LYS A 8 -2.34 -2.18 8.40
N SER A 9 -3.43 -2.10 7.65
CA SER A 9 -4.72 -1.67 8.15
C SER A 9 -5.08 -0.20 8.44
N ILE A 10 -6.31 0.13 8.02
CA ILE A 10 -7.15 1.32 8.29
C ILE A 10 -8.39 0.82 9.06
N LYS A 11 -8.86 1.56 10.09
CA LYS A 11 -9.94 1.13 10.99
C LYS A 11 -11.33 1.55 10.46
N PHE A 12 -12.08 0.59 9.92
CA PHE A 12 -13.53 0.67 9.69
C PHE A 12 -14.17 -0.69 10.01
N GLY A 13 -14.77 -0.86 11.20
CA GLY A 13 -15.32 -2.15 11.66
C GLY A 13 -14.26 -3.25 11.92
N GLY A 14 -12.99 -2.99 11.62
CA GLY A 14 -11.86 -3.90 11.75
C GLY A 14 -10.64 -3.37 10.99
N TRP A 15 -9.55 -4.12 11.02
CA TRP A 15 -8.32 -3.81 10.31
C TRP A 15 -8.36 -4.36 8.87
N LEU A 16 -8.24 -3.49 7.87
CA LEU A 16 -8.23 -3.90 6.45
C LEU A 16 -6.82 -4.26 5.94
N LYS A 17 -6.69 -5.11 4.92
CA LYS A 17 -5.37 -5.44 4.34
C LYS A 17 -5.02 -4.45 3.24
N GLY A 18 -3.75 -4.07 3.09
CA GLY A 18 -3.38 -3.04 2.11
C GLY A 18 -1.89 -3.00 1.76
N VAL A 19 -1.57 -2.28 0.71
CA VAL A 19 -0.19 -1.94 0.31
C VAL A 19 0.01 -0.45 0.48
N ALA A 20 1.07 -0.06 1.19
CA ALA A 20 1.45 1.34 1.38
C ALA A 20 2.54 1.74 0.40
N VAL A 21 2.49 2.97 -0.08
CA VAL A 21 3.63 3.70 -0.63
C VAL A 21 3.91 4.87 0.30
N ILE A 22 5.15 4.98 0.77
CA ILE A 22 5.55 5.98 1.77
C ILE A 22 6.65 6.84 1.18
N GLY A 23 6.49 8.17 1.26
CA GLY A 23 7.55 9.13 0.95
C GLY A 23 7.57 9.68 -0.47
N VAL A 24 6.51 9.45 -1.25
CA VAL A 24 6.27 10.22 -2.49
C VAL A 24 5.56 11.51 -2.08
N ASP A 25 6.15 12.67 -2.40
CA ASP A 25 5.63 14.00 -2.04
C ASP A 25 5.26 14.18 -0.55
N ASN A 26 6.03 13.56 0.36
CA ASN A 26 5.77 13.51 1.80
C ASN A 26 4.39 12.93 2.17
N LYS A 27 3.84 12.04 1.33
CA LYS A 27 2.56 11.38 1.56
C LYS A 27 2.73 9.89 1.88
N VAL A 28 1.67 9.35 2.49
CA VAL A 28 1.40 7.93 2.60
C VAL A 28 0.19 7.64 1.73
N GLU A 29 0.38 6.80 0.71
CA GLU A 29 -0.68 6.36 -0.18
C GLU A 29 -0.96 4.88 0.09
N VAL A 30 -2.23 4.53 0.26
CA VAL A 30 -2.63 3.17 0.60
C VAL A 30 -3.59 2.64 -0.46
N HIS A 31 -3.24 1.48 -1.03
CA HIS A 31 -4.19 0.68 -1.79
C HIS A 31 -4.76 -0.42 -0.88
N ILE A 32 -6.01 -0.23 -0.46
CA ILE A 32 -6.73 -1.21 0.37
C ILE A 32 -7.17 -2.37 -0.51
N LEU A 33 -6.83 -3.59 -0.12
CA LEU A 33 -7.17 -4.82 -0.85
C LEU A 33 -8.64 -5.17 -0.63
N ASP A 34 -9.30 -5.64 -1.70
CA ASP A 34 -10.68 -6.14 -1.69
C ASP A 34 -11.69 -5.13 -1.11
N PHE A 35 -11.45 -3.84 -1.35
CA PHE A 35 -12.25 -2.73 -0.83
C PHE A 35 -12.60 -1.75 -1.95
N ASN A 36 -13.88 -1.35 -2.03
CA ASN A 36 -14.41 -0.52 -3.11
C ASN A 36 -15.32 0.63 -2.64
N LYS A 37 -15.29 0.97 -1.34
CA LYS A 37 -16.09 2.08 -0.79
C LYS A 37 -15.28 3.38 -0.78
N ASP A 38 -15.98 4.51 -0.81
CA ASP A 38 -15.36 5.82 -0.58
C ASP A 38 -15.03 5.99 0.91
N ILE A 39 -13.85 6.56 1.19
CA ILE A 39 -13.33 6.83 2.54
C ILE A 39 -12.84 8.28 2.68
N CYS A 40 -13.16 9.14 1.71
CA CYS A 40 -12.80 10.54 1.76
C CYS A 40 -13.37 11.23 3.01
N GLY A 41 -12.57 12.07 3.66
CA GLY A 41 -12.94 12.75 4.90
C GLY A 41 -12.86 11.88 6.15
N TRP A 42 -12.47 10.61 6.04
CA TRP A 42 -12.30 9.74 7.19
C TRP A 42 -10.88 9.81 7.74
N TYR A 43 -10.76 9.67 9.06
CA TYR A 43 -9.47 9.47 9.71
C TYR A 43 -9.19 7.97 9.81
N GLY A 44 -8.00 7.57 9.39
CA GLY A 44 -7.53 6.20 9.45
C GLY A 44 -6.17 6.12 10.13
N GLU A 45 -5.95 5.03 10.86
CA GLU A 45 -4.63 4.63 11.30
C GLU A 45 -4.00 3.69 10.28
N VAL A 46 -2.68 3.53 10.37
CA VAL A 46 -1.84 2.72 9.50
C VAL A 46 -0.78 2.04 10.37
N GLU A 47 -0.84 0.72 10.50
CA GLU A 47 0.25 -0.10 11.06
C GLU A 47 1.15 -0.57 9.91
N LEU A 48 2.45 -0.75 10.12
CA LEU A 48 3.37 -1.24 9.09
C LEU A 48 3.89 -2.63 9.45
N VAL A 49 3.72 -3.64 8.58
CA VAL A 49 4.09 -5.03 8.89
C VAL A 49 5.47 -5.40 8.39
N LYS A 50 5.74 -5.16 7.10
CA LYS A 50 6.91 -5.72 6.42
C LYS A 50 7.29 -4.92 5.19
N GLU A 51 8.54 -4.52 5.06
CA GLU A 51 8.99 -3.86 3.83
C GLU A 51 8.95 -4.80 2.60
N LEU A 52 8.34 -4.33 1.51
CA LEU A 52 8.23 -5.09 0.25
C LEU A 52 9.40 -4.79 -0.70
N ARG A 53 9.84 -3.53 -0.78
CA ARG A 53 10.96 -3.06 -1.64
C ARG A 53 11.30 -1.59 -1.38
N LEU A 54 12.33 -1.05 -2.01
CA LEU A 54 12.58 0.41 -2.02
C LEU A 54 11.76 1.12 -3.10
N LEU A 55 11.56 2.44 -2.95
CA LEU A 55 10.94 3.28 -3.97
C LEU A 55 11.76 3.24 -5.27
N LYS A 56 11.05 3.17 -6.41
CA LYS A 56 11.66 3.08 -7.74
C LYS A 56 10.85 3.93 -8.72
N LYS A 57 11.55 4.74 -9.51
CA LYS A 57 10.96 5.41 -10.68
C LYS A 57 10.85 4.41 -11.83
N TYR A 58 9.70 4.41 -12.50
CA TYR A 58 9.45 3.58 -13.67
C TYR A 58 9.44 4.46 -14.93
N LYS A 59 9.89 3.88 -16.06
CA LYS A 59 9.95 4.60 -17.34
C LYS A 59 8.57 4.94 -17.89
N ASP A 60 7.59 4.10 -17.59
CA ASP A 60 6.22 4.23 -18.09
C ASP A 60 5.21 3.61 -17.12
N ALA A 61 3.94 3.88 -17.38
CA ALA A 61 2.82 3.40 -16.58
C ALA A 61 2.62 1.88 -16.69
N THR A 62 3.02 1.24 -17.79
CA THR A 62 2.88 -0.21 -17.98
C THR A 62 3.79 -0.96 -17.02
N LEU A 63 5.04 -0.53 -16.89
CA LEU A 63 6.01 -1.09 -15.94
C LEU A 63 5.59 -0.84 -14.49
N LEU A 64 5.06 0.35 -14.19
CA LEU A 64 4.53 0.67 -12.86
C LEU A 64 3.36 -0.26 -12.50
N ARG A 65 2.37 -0.42 -13.40
CA ARG A 65 1.22 -1.31 -13.21
C ARG A 65 1.66 -2.77 -13.01
N ALA A 66 2.65 -3.23 -13.79
CA ALA A 66 3.19 -4.57 -13.64
C ALA A 66 3.83 -4.78 -12.25
N GLN A 67 4.55 -3.77 -11.74
CA GLN A 67 5.07 -3.83 -10.37
C GLN A 67 3.95 -3.85 -9.33
N ILE A 68 2.96 -2.96 -9.43
CA ILE A 68 1.85 -2.89 -8.46
C ILE A 68 1.16 -4.26 -8.34
N LYS A 69 0.94 -4.97 -9.45
CA LYS A 69 0.40 -6.34 -9.42
C LYS A 69 1.27 -7.31 -8.62
N LYS A 70 2.59 -7.24 -8.76
CA LYS A 70 3.54 -8.06 -7.97
C LYS A 70 3.52 -7.67 -6.49
N ASP A 71 3.49 -6.38 -6.19
CA ASP A 71 3.44 -5.87 -4.82
C ASP A 71 2.16 -6.36 -4.11
N ILE A 72 1.01 -6.32 -4.80
CA ILE A 72 -0.26 -6.87 -4.30
C ILE A 72 -0.18 -8.38 -4.07
N ALA A 73 0.35 -9.15 -5.04
CA ALA A 73 0.49 -10.59 -4.91
C ALA A 73 1.37 -10.97 -3.70
N ASN A 74 2.52 -10.29 -3.55
CA ASN A 74 3.42 -10.50 -2.41
C ASN A 74 2.73 -10.13 -1.08
N ALA A 75 2.02 -9.01 -1.04
CA ALA A 75 1.29 -8.57 0.14
C ALA A 75 0.22 -9.58 0.56
N ARG A 76 -0.51 -10.17 -0.39
CA ARG A 76 -1.49 -11.23 -0.11
C ARG A 76 -0.82 -12.44 0.55
N SER A 77 0.33 -12.88 0.05
CA SER A 77 1.06 -14.00 0.66
C SER A 77 1.59 -13.69 2.07
N ILE A 78 1.99 -12.44 2.34
CA ILE A 78 2.51 -12.02 3.66
C ILE A 78 1.39 -11.83 4.68
N LEU A 79 0.24 -11.32 4.24
CA LEU A 79 -0.90 -11.00 5.10
C LEU A 79 -1.92 -12.15 5.20
N SER A 80 -1.64 -13.31 4.60
CA SER A 80 -2.50 -14.50 4.67
C SER A 80 -2.69 -14.94 6.11
#